data_AF-A0A7W1HLA2-F1
#
_entry.id   AF-A0A7W1HLA2-F1
#
_cell.length_a   1.000
_cell.length_b   1.000
_cell.length_c   1.000
_cell.angle_alpha   90.00
_cell.angle_beta   90.00
_cell.angle_gamma   90.00
#
_symmetry.space_group_name_H-M   'P 1'
#
loop_
_entity.id
_entity.type
_entity.pdbx_description
1 polymer ?
#
loop_
_entity_poly.entity_id
_entity_poly.type
_entity_poly.pdbx_seq_one_letter_code
_entity_poly.pdbx_strand_id
1 'polypeptide(L)'
;MLRKLNKNRGGFTLVEIMIVVAIIALLAAIAVPGFLRARKRSQASRVVNDLRLIDSAIDQYAIENNKTTGTPVGTNDWAVYMKKGSGLYNTAADLFGNTYGGQTVDELPKVPATTWNTLSDVAGTEFFSPYGHY
;
A
#
# COMPACT_ATOMS: atom_id res chain seq x y z
N MET A 1 -43.31 28.73 47.01
CA MET A 1 -42.68 29.73 46.10
C MET A 1 -41.51 29.06 45.38
N LEU A 2 -41.59 28.83 44.07
CA LEU A 2 -40.54 28.17 43.28
C LEU A 2 -39.80 29.21 42.42
N ARG A 3 -38.56 29.51 42.80
CA ARG A 3 -37.67 30.49 42.14
C ARG A 3 -37.15 29.89 40.83
N LYS A 4 -37.59 30.45 39.70
CA LYS A 4 -37.18 30.04 38.35
C LYS A 4 -35.71 30.43 38.13
N LEU A 5 -34.82 29.44 38.05
CA LEU A 5 -33.42 29.63 37.67
C LEU A 5 -33.37 29.95 36.16
N ASN A 6 -33.08 31.20 35.82
CA ASN A 6 -32.88 31.59 34.42
C ASN A 6 -31.55 31.02 33.93
N LYS A 7 -31.60 29.85 33.29
CA LYS A 7 -30.43 29.20 32.70
C LYS A 7 -30.15 29.92 31.38
N ASN A 8 -29.18 30.83 31.37
CA ASN A 8 -28.65 31.47 30.16
C ASN A 8 -28.28 30.38 29.15
N ARG A 9 -29.14 30.15 28.15
CA ARG A 9 -28.84 29.30 27.00
C ARG A 9 -28.01 30.15 26.04
N GLY A 10 -26.69 30.14 26.20
CA GLY A 10 -25.78 30.67 25.19
C GLY A 10 -25.93 29.83 23.91
N GLY A 11 -26.46 30.44 22.86
CA GLY A 11 -26.52 29.84 21.53
C GLY A 11 -25.20 30.06 20.79
N PHE A 12 -24.83 29.09 19.95
CA PHE A 12 -23.70 29.20 19.04
C PHE A 12 -24.00 30.27 17.98
N THR A 13 -23.10 31.22 17.76
CA THR A 13 -23.28 32.24 16.72
C THR A 13 -22.89 31.69 15.35
N LEU A 14 -23.51 32.22 14.28
CA LEU A 14 -23.13 31.88 12.91
C LEU A 14 -21.67 32.27 12.63
N VAL A 15 -21.22 33.40 13.19
CA VAL A 15 -19.84 33.89 13.02
C VAL A 15 -18.82 32.92 13.64
N GLU A 16 -19.11 32.36 14.81
CA GLU A 16 -18.23 31.35 15.44
C GLU A 16 -18.10 30.11 14.56
N ILE A 17 -19.19 29.59 13.98
CA ILE A 17 -19.11 28.45 13.06
C ILE A 17 -18.32 28.81 11.80
N MET A 18 -18.51 30.01 11.24
CA MET A 18 -17.81 30.44 10.03
C MET A 18 -16.29 30.47 10.21
N ILE A 19 -15.80 31.05 11.32
CA ILE A 19 -14.37 31.12 11.61
C ILE A 19 -13.79 29.71 11.84
N VAL A 20 -14.51 28.86 12.57
CA VAL A 20 -14.07 27.49 12.84
C VAL A 20 -13.93 26.68 11.54
N VAL A 21 -14.93 26.73 10.66
CA VAL A 21 -14.87 26.02 9.37
C VAL A 21 -13.78 26.60 8.48
N ALA A 22 -13.56 27.92 8.48
CA ALA A 22 -12.48 28.55 7.73
C ALA A 22 -11.09 28.06 8.17
N ILE A 23 -10.84 27.96 9.48
CA ILE A 23 -9.56 27.45 10.01
C ILE A 23 -9.41 25.96 9.70
N ILE A 24 -10.45 25.14 9.84
CA ILE A 24 -10.42 23.71 9.49
C ILE A 24 -10.10 23.54 8.00
N ALA A 25 -10.72 24.33 7.12
CA ALA A 25 -10.48 24.27 5.68
C ALA A 25 -9.02 24.62 5.33
N LEU A 26 -8.44 25.64 5.98
CA LEU A 26 -7.03 26.01 5.80
C LEU A 26 -6.10 24.88 6.23
N LEU A 27 -6.33 24.28 7.40
CA LEU A 27 -5.52 23.17 7.90
C LEU A 27 -5.64 21.93 7.00
N ALA A 28 -6.85 21.61 6.55
CA ALA A 28 -7.10 20.48 5.64
C ALA A 28 -6.38 20.67 4.30
N ALA A 29 -6.36 21.89 3.74
CA ALA A 29 -5.70 22.17 2.46
C ALA A 29 -4.20 21.82 2.47
N ILE A 30 -3.53 22.00 3.60
CA ILE A 30 -2.09 21.67 3.76
C ILE A 30 -1.90 20.21 4.17
N ALA A 31 -2.73 19.71 5.09
CA ALA A 31 -2.55 18.38 5.68
C ALA A 31 -2.90 17.24 4.72
N VAL A 32 -3.98 17.38 3.94
CA VAL A 32 -4.49 16.32 3.04
C VAL A 32 -3.47 15.89 1.98
N PRO A 33 -2.83 16.77 1.19
CA PRO A 33 -1.86 16.33 0.17
C PRO A 33 -0.64 15.64 0.79
N GLY A 34 -0.16 16.11 1.94
CA GLY A 34 0.93 15.47 2.68
C GLY A 34 0.56 14.06 3.15
N PHE A 35 -0.65 13.91 3.71
CA PHE A 35 -1.17 12.62 4.17
C PHE A 35 -1.32 11.62 3.00
N LEU A 36 -1.84 12.06 1.85
CA LEU A 36 -1.98 11.21 0.67
C LEU A 36 -0.62 10.70 0.16
N ARG A 37 0.40 11.56 0.12
CA ARG A 37 1.77 11.16 -0.26
C ARG A 37 2.37 10.16 0.74
N ALA A 38 2.21 10.42 2.04
CA ALA A 38 2.68 9.50 3.08
C ALA A 38 2.01 8.12 2.97
N ARG A 39 0.69 8.10 2.71
CA ARG A 39 -0.05 6.86 2.45
C ARG A 39 0.50 6.11 1.24
N LYS A 40 0.70 6.77 0.09
CA LYS A 40 1.29 6.13 -1.10
C LYS A 40 2.68 5.56 -0.80
N ARG A 41 3.53 6.27 -0.05
CA ARG A 41 4.85 5.77 0.34
C ARG A 41 4.79 4.52 1.23
N SER A 42 3.81 4.45 2.12
CA SER A 42 3.53 3.23 2.91
C SER A 42 3.07 2.08 2.01
N GLN A 43 2.25 2.35 1.00
CA GLN A 43 1.85 1.34 0.00
C GLN A 43 3.06 0.84 -0.80
N ALA A 44 3.99 1.72 -1.20
CA ALA A 44 5.23 1.32 -1.85
C ALA A 44 6.09 0.41 -0.96
N SER A 45 6.23 0.74 0.33
CA SER A 45 6.92 -0.11 1.31
C SER A 45 6.28 -1.50 1.42
N ARG A 46 4.94 -1.59 1.34
CA ARG A 46 4.23 -2.87 1.30
C ARG A 46 4.57 -3.68 0.05
N VAL A 47 4.59 -3.06 -1.13
CA VAL A 47 4.97 -3.73 -2.39
C VAL A 47 6.40 -4.30 -2.31
N VAL A 48 7.34 -3.56 -1.72
CA VAL A 48 8.71 -4.06 -1.49
C VAL A 48 8.71 -5.29 -0.57
N ASN A 49 7.86 -5.31 0.46
CA ASN A 49 7.74 -6.49 1.33
C ASN A 49 7.09 -7.66 0.61
N ASP A 50 6.08 -7.42 -0.23
CA ASP A 50 5.46 -8.47 -1.05
C ASP A 50 6.50 -9.10 -1.98
N LEU A 51 7.36 -8.29 -2.62
CA LEU A 51 8.46 -8.79 -3.47
C LEU A 51 9.46 -9.66 -2.69
N ARG A 52 9.84 -9.26 -1.47
CA ARG A 52 10.69 -10.10 -0.59
C ARG A 52 10.06 -11.45 -0.26
N LEU A 53 8.74 -11.46 -0.02
CA LEU A 53 8.01 -12.69 0.26
C LEU A 53 7.93 -13.58 -0.99
N ILE A 54 7.73 -12.99 -2.16
CA ILE A 54 7.71 -13.70 -3.44
C ILE A 54 9.07 -14.31 -3.75
N ASP A 55 10.16 -13.56 -3.55
CA ASP A 55 11.54 -14.01 -3.72
C ASP A 55 11.81 -15.29 -2.89
N SER A 56 11.51 -15.23 -1.59
CA SER A 56 11.63 -16.41 -0.72
C SER A 56 10.71 -17.58 -1.10
N ALA A 57 9.51 -17.29 -1.62
CA ALA A 57 8.58 -18.33 -2.07
C ALA A 57 9.06 -19.03 -3.35
N ILE A 58 9.69 -18.30 -4.26
CA ILE A 58 10.30 -18.85 -5.48
C ILE A 58 11.47 -19.76 -5.11
N ASP A 59 12.34 -19.33 -4.19
CA ASP A 59 13.46 -20.15 -3.72
C ASP A 59 12.95 -21.46 -3.10
N GLN A 60 11.90 -21.39 -2.29
CA GLN A 60 11.30 -22.56 -1.68
C GLN A 60 10.70 -23.51 -2.73
N TYR A 61 9.98 -22.98 -3.72
CA TYR A 61 9.46 -23.76 -4.84
C TYR A 61 10.58 -24.43 -5.64
N ALA A 62 11.67 -23.71 -5.90
CA ALA A 62 12.80 -24.21 -6.67
C ALA A 62 13.51 -25.37 -5.96
N ILE A 63 13.72 -25.24 -4.64
CA ILE A 63 14.32 -26.30 -3.80
C ILE A 63 13.43 -27.55 -3.79
N GLU A 64 12.13 -27.43 -3.56
CA GLU A 64 11.23 -28.59 -3.47
C GLU A 64 11.07 -29.32 -4.81
N ASN A 65 11.05 -28.58 -5.92
CA ASN A 65 10.82 -29.12 -7.25
C ASN A 65 12.10 -29.35 -8.07
N ASN A 66 13.27 -29.26 -7.44
CA ASN A 66 14.59 -29.41 -8.07
C ASN A 66 14.74 -28.56 -9.33
N LYS A 67 14.28 -27.30 -9.29
CA LYS A 67 14.40 -26.36 -10.42
C LYS A 67 15.79 -25.74 -10.43
N THR A 68 16.25 -25.41 -11.63
CA THR A 68 17.52 -24.71 -11.85
C THR A 68 17.28 -23.24 -12.15
N THR A 69 18.32 -22.44 -12.02
CA THR A 69 18.38 -21.03 -12.44
C THR A 69 17.74 -20.81 -13.81
N GLY A 70 16.91 -19.77 -13.92
CA GLY A 70 16.23 -19.40 -15.17
C GLY A 70 14.98 -20.21 -15.51
N THR A 71 14.55 -21.14 -14.65
CA THR A 71 13.27 -21.82 -14.83
C THR A 71 12.12 -20.83 -14.60
N PRO A 72 11.12 -20.72 -15.51
CA PRO A 72 9.95 -19.90 -15.27
C PRO A 72 9.06 -20.52 -14.18
N VAL A 73 8.61 -19.70 -13.25
CA VAL A 73 7.72 -20.05 -12.13
C VAL A 73 6.40 -19.31 -12.33
N GLY A 74 5.31 -20.07 -12.46
CA GLY A 74 3.98 -19.51 -12.61
C GLY A 74 3.50 -18.86 -11.31
N THR A 75 2.48 -17.99 -11.41
CA THR A 75 1.89 -17.33 -10.25
C THR A 75 1.34 -18.31 -9.21
N ASN A 76 0.77 -19.43 -9.67
CA ASN A 76 0.21 -20.44 -8.78
C ASN A 76 1.30 -21.26 -8.08
N ASP A 77 2.48 -21.38 -8.67
CA ASP A 77 3.57 -22.21 -8.15
C ASP A 77 4.18 -21.58 -6.90
N TRP A 78 4.51 -20.28 -6.94
CA TRP A 78 5.04 -19.58 -5.77
C TRP A 78 3.94 -19.18 -4.77
N ALA A 79 2.70 -18.91 -5.21
CA ALA A 79 1.62 -18.48 -4.32
C ALA A 79 1.27 -19.52 -3.24
N VAL A 80 1.45 -20.82 -3.51
CA VAL A 80 1.18 -21.91 -2.56
C VAL A 80 2.09 -21.85 -1.32
N TYR A 81 3.29 -21.30 -1.45
CA TYR A 81 4.26 -21.14 -0.36
C TYR A 81 3.98 -19.93 0.53
N MET A 82 2.98 -19.14 0.18
CA MET A 82 2.59 -17.96 0.94
C MET A 82 1.61 -18.32 2.05
N LYS A 83 1.49 -17.43 3.03
CA LYS A 83 0.51 -17.60 4.12
C LYS A 83 -0.89 -17.78 3.54
N LYS A 84 -1.52 -18.93 3.80
CA LYS A 84 -2.90 -19.23 3.41
C LYS A 84 -3.85 -18.10 3.86
N GLY A 85 -4.70 -17.65 2.94
CA GLY A 85 -5.62 -16.54 3.17
C GLY A 85 -5.02 -15.14 3.03
N SER A 86 -3.72 -15.01 2.76
CA SER A 86 -3.14 -13.72 2.34
C SER A 86 -3.65 -13.33 0.93
N GLY A 87 -3.64 -12.03 0.62
CA GLY A 87 -3.99 -11.55 -0.72
C GLY A 87 -3.10 -12.21 -1.79
N LEU A 88 -1.80 -12.27 -1.52
CA LEU A 88 -0.81 -12.86 -2.42
C LEU A 88 -1.05 -14.36 -2.67
N TYR A 89 -1.48 -15.13 -1.66
CA TYR A 89 -1.87 -16.54 -1.83
C TYR A 89 -3.10 -16.70 -2.75
N ASN A 90 -4.10 -15.82 -2.63
CA ASN A 90 -5.38 -15.97 -3.34
C ASN A 90 -5.35 -15.42 -4.76
N THR A 91 -4.65 -14.31 -4.99
CA THR A 91 -4.72 -13.56 -6.26
C THR A 91 -3.37 -13.36 -6.93
N ALA A 92 -2.26 -13.69 -6.25
CA ALA A 92 -0.91 -13.38 -6.70
C ALA A 92 -0.73 -11.88 -7.09
N ALA A 93 -1.52 -11.01 -6.48
CA ALA A 93 -1.63 -9.61 -6.82
C ALA A 93 -1.30 -8.69 -5.65
N ASP A 94 -0.83 -7.50 -5.99
CA ASP A 94 -0.47 -6.45 -5.04
C ASP A 94 -1.70 -5.81 -4.36
N LEU A 95 -1.45 -4.77 -3.55
CA LEU A 95 -2.50 -4.00 -2.88
C LEU A 95 -3.50 -3.33 -3.85
N PHE A 96 -3.12 -3.11 -5.11
CA PHE A 96 -3.94 -2.47 -6.13
C PHE A 96 -4.65 -3.47 -7.06
N GLY A 97 -4.42 -4.78 -6.86
CA GLY A 97 -4.98 -5.84 -7.69
C GLY A 97 -4.19 -6.16 -8.95
N ASN A 98 -2.99 -5.62 -9.10
CA ASN A 98 -2.10 -5.95 -10.21
C ASN A 98 -1.32 -7.23 -9.89
N THR A 99 -1.40 -8.23 -10.77
CA THR A 99 -0.68 -9.50 -10.60
C THR A 99 0.82 -9.30 -10.81
N TYR A 100 1.65 -9.94 -9.98
CA TYR A 100 3.11 -9.92 -10.13
C TYR A 100 3.61 -10.70 -11.36
N GLY A 101 2.75 -11.50 -11.99
CA GLY A 101 3.09 -12.26 -13.20
C GLY A 101 4.01 -13.45 -12.92
N GLY A 102 4.43 -14.12 -14.00
CA GLY A 102 5.42 -15.19 -13.92
C GLY A 102 6.78 -14.64 -13.52
N GLN A 103 7.48 -15.39 -12.67
CA GLN A 103 8.81 -15.06 -12.17
C GLN A 103 9.82 -16.09 -12.67
N THR A 104 11.10 -15.91 -12.39
CA THR A 104 12.19 -16.79 -12.83
C THR A 104 13.05 -17.14 -11.62
N VAL A 105 13.47 -18.41 -11.53
CA VAL A 105 14.34 -18.87 -10.44
C VAL A 105 15.69 -18.14 -10.52
N ASP A 106 16.18 -17.67 -9.36
CA ASP A 106 17.39 -16.87 -9.16
C ASP A 106 17.41 -15.50 -9.89
N GLU A 107 16.25 -14.98 -10.30
CA GLU A 107 16.10 -13.59 -10.75
C GLU A 107 15.24 -12.81 -9.76
N LEU A 108 15.69 -11.61 -9.38
CA LEU A 108 14.96 -10.76 -8.46
C LEU A 108 13.56 -10.43 -9.02
N PRO A 109 12.49 -10.63 -8.22
CA PRO A 109 11.14 -10.30 -8.68
C PRO A 109 11.00 -8.81 -8.92
N LYS A 110 10.13 -8.45 -9.86
CA LYS A 110 9.97 -7.06 -10.32
C LYS A 110 8.60 -6.50 -9.95
N VAL A 111 8.55 -5.20 -9.71
CA VAL A 111 7.30 -4.45 -9.49
C VAL A 111 6.48 -4.47 -10.78
N PRO A 112 5.16 -4.74 -10.73
CA PRO A 112 4.29 -4.60 -11.90
C PRO A 112 4.33 -3.17 -12.48
N ALA A 113 4.35 -3.03 -13.80
CA ALA A 113 4.44 -1.73 -14.48
C ALA A 113 3.30 -0.76 -14.10
N THR A 114 2.09 -1.29 -13.93
CA THR A 114 0.91 -0.50 -13.50
C THR A 114 1.10 0.04 -12.08
N THR A 115 1.57 -0.79 -11.16
CA THR A 115 1.88 -0.41 -9.77
C THR A 115 2.98 0.64 -9.72
N TRP A 116 4.05 0.45 -10.51
CA TRP A 116 5.11 1.42 -10.66
C TRP A 116 4.57 2.78 -11.09
N ASN A 117 3.75 2.83 -12.15
CA ASN A 117 3.17 4.07 -12.64
C ASN A 117 2.32 4.81 -11.59
N THR A 118 1.70 4.09 -10.63
CA THR A 118 0.90 4.71 -9.57
C THR A 118 1.70 5.25 -8.39
N LEU A 119 2.91 4.71 -8.17
CA LEU A 119 3.74 4.96 -6.98
C LEU A 119 5.04 5.72 -7.28
N SER A 120 5.45 5.80 -8.54
CA SER A 120 6.70 6.43 -8.96
C SER A 120 6.79 7.92 -8.60
N ASP A 121 5.64 8.56 -8.33
CA ASP A 121 5.56 9.94 -7.86
C ASP A 121 6.10 10.15 -6.42
N VAL A 122 6.09 9.10 -5.59
CA VAL A 122 6.55 9.16 -4.18
C VAL A 122 7.67 8.17 -3.85
N ALA A 123 7.89 7.17 -4.69
CA ALA A 123 8.88 6.11 -4.53
C ALA A 123 9.53 5.79 -5.89
N GLY A 124 10.73 6.34 -6.11
CA GLY A 124 11.49 6.14 -7.35
C GLY A 124 12.33 4.86 -7.36
N THR A 125 13.24 4.75 -8.32
CA THR A 125 14.05 3.53 -8.58
C THR A 125 14.92 3.14 -7.40
N GLU A 126 15.51 4.14 -6.74
CA GLU A 126 16.33 3.95 -5.54
C GLU A 126 15.54 3.35 -4.37
N PHE A 127 14.24 3.61 -4.30
CA PHE A 127 13.39 3.06 -3.23
C PHE A 127 13.10 1.57 -3.44
N PHE A 128 12.90 1.16 -4.69
CA PHE A 128 12.56 -0.22 -5.03
C PHE A 128 13.79 -1.11 -5.20
N SER A 129 14.99 -0.53 -5.34
CA SER A 129 16.26 -1.27 -5.36
C SER A 129 16.39 -2.26 -4.17
N PRO A 130 16.87 -3.50 -4.39
CA PRO A 130 17.43 -4.05 -5.63
C PRO A 130 16.37 -4.52 -6.65
N TYR A 131 15.09 -4.47 -6.30
CA TYR A 131 14.01 -4.94 -7.17
C TYR A 131 13.79 -3.97 -8.34
N GLY A 132 13.68 -4.54 -9.54
CA GLY A 132 13.37 -3.80 -10.76
C GLY A 132 11.87 -3.53 -10.92
N HIS A 133 11.52 -2.93 -12.05
CA HIS A 133 10.14 -2.83 -12.56
C HIS A 133 10.11 -3.29 -14.02
N TYR A 134 8.93 -3.72 -14.49
CA TYR A 134 8.70 -4.04 -15.91
C TYR A 134 8.42 -2.79 -16.74
#